data_AF-A0A523W0S0-F1
#
_entry.id   AF-A0A523W0S0-F1
#
_cell.length_a   1.000
_cell.length_b   1.000
_cell.length_c   1.000
_cell.angle_alpha   90.00
_cell.angle_beta   90.00
_cell.angle_gamma   90.00
#
_symmetry.space_group_name_H-M   'P 1'
#
loop_
_entity.id
_entity.type
_entity.pdbx_description
1 polymer ?
#
loop_
_entity_poly.entity_id
_entity_poly.type
_entity_poly.pdbx_seq_one_letter_code
_entity_poly.pdbx_strand_id
1 'polypeptide(L)'
;MLKISKGLRSKIIELDKFDISLFEEDLTEKAKMIIPKIFKSVKKSSRDYKNEMKTPPGDLKHATKEFWEEIIEKAKSLGIDLIGFAPIDENLIFENDYVGGIQFLYENGIVLGMEMDYDAINSAPNPPAGLESLRIYAELGVATNRLADFIRSKGHKAIACHPLGGPILYPAMAVKAKLGKIGKQGLLITKKFGPRQRLSMIAINADPLPENTNEDVEISEYCEKCRRCIHFCPVNAIHDEPIVNHNGTITRIDSDKCFEYFYETTGCSVCIETCPFHKIGYKVLYYRQI
;
A
#
# COMPACT_ATOMS: atom_id res chain seq x y z
N MET A 1 -8.18 -22.32 -1.91
CA MET A 1 -7.90 -21.49 -3.11
C MET A 1 -8.42 -20.08 -3.01
N LEU A 2 -9.67 -19.89 -2.57
CA LEU A 2 -10.18 -18.57 -2.21
C LEU A 2 -10.01 -18.37 -0.70
N LYS A 3 -9.50 -17.21 -0.33
CA LYS A 3 -9.26 -16.76 1.05
C LYS A 3 -10.27 -15.68 1.38
N ILE A 4 -10.86 -15.78 2.57
CA ILE A 4 -11.84 -14.83 3.12
C ILE A 4 -11.30 -14.25 4.43
N SER A 5 -11.80 -13.08 4.81
CA SER A 5 -11.49 -12.47 6.11
C SER A 5 -11.81 -13.39 7.29
N LYS A 6 -10.91 -13.36 8.29
CA LYS A 6 -11.13 -13.92 9.63
C LYS A 6 -11.57 -12.87 10.67
N GLY A 7 -12.08 -11.72 10.23
CA GLY A 7 -12.66 -10.72 11.13
C GLY A 7 -11.81 -9.46 11.31
N LEU A 8 -10.98 -9.09 10.33
CA LEU A 8 -10.25 -7.82 10.38
C LEU A 8 -11.16 -6.65 10.02
N ARG A 9 -11.35 -5.72 10.96
CA ARG A 9 -12.11 -4.49 10.75
C ARG A 9 -11.16 -3.29 10.66
N SER A 10 -11.47 -2.36 9.79
CA SER A 10 -10.79 -1.07 9.68
C SER A 10 -11.81 0.00 9.32
N LYS A 11 -11.51 1.24 9.70
CA LYS A 11 -12.16 2.42 9.12
C LYS A 11 -11.63 2.66 7.71
N ILE A 12 -12.40 3.40 6.92
CA ILE A 12 -12.14 3.64 5.50
C ILE A 12 -11.75 5.09 5.32
N ILE A 13 -10.92 5.34 4.32
CA ILE A 13 -10.70 6.67 3.78
C ILE A 13 -11.86 7.01 2.84
N GLU A 14 -12.73 7.92 3.26
CA GLU A 14 -13.87 8.45 2.52
C GLU A 14 -13.40 9.49 1.50
N LEU A 15 -13.46 9.13 0.21
CA LEU A 15 -12.94 9.98 -0.87
C LEU A 15 -13.70 11.29 -1.06
N ASP A 16 -14.98 11.32 -0.70
CA ASP A 16 -15.85 12.49 -0.78
C ASP A 16 -15.51 13.54 0.27
N LYS A 17 -14.66 13.20 1.26
CA LYS A 17 -14.18 14.13 2.29
C LYS A 17 -12.89 14.86 1.92
N PHE A 18 -12.27 14.57 0.77
CA PHE A 18 -11.10 15.32 0.31
C PHE A 18 -11.51 16.73 -0.13
N ASP A 19 -10.98 17.73 0.57
CA ASP A 19 -11.19 19.13 0.22
C ASP A 19 -10.04 19.66 -0.65
N ILE A 20 -10.27 19.67 -1.97
CA ILE A 20 -9.32 20.23 -2.93
C ILE A 20 -9.42 21.75 -3.07
N SER A 21 -10.35 22.42 -2.39
CA SER A 21 -10.49 23.88 -2.44
C SER A 21 -9.34 24.61 -1.73
N LEU A 22 -8.60 23.89 -0.88
CA LEU A 22 -7.41 24.36 -0.18
C LEU A 22 -6.16 24.42 -1.05
N PHE A 23 -6.24 23.95 -2.30
CA PHE A 23 -5.14 23.98 -3.25
C PHE A 23 -5.09 25.32 -3.99
N GLU A 24 -3.88 25.80 -4.28
CA GLU A 24 -3.69 26.90 -5.22
C GLU A 24 -4.23 26.53 -6.61
N GLU A 25 -4.45 27.52 -7.47
CA GLU A 25 -5.17 27.34 -8.75
C GLU A 25 -4.52 26.27 -9.65
N ASP A 26 -3.19 26.21 -9.70
CA ASP A 26 -2.45 25.23 -10.51
C ASP A 26 -2.56 23.80 -9.95
N LEU A 27 -2.49 23.64 -8.63
CA LEU A 27 -2.62 22.36 -7.92
C LEU A 27 -4.05 21.83 -8.01
N THR A 28 -5.04 22.73 -7.97
CA THR A 28 -6.45 22.41 -8.16
C THR A 28 -6.70 21.81 -9.55
N GLU A 29 -6.16 22.42 -10.61
CA GLU A 29 -6.30 21.88 -11.98
C GLU A 29 -5.62 20.51 -12.13
N LYS A 30 -4.44 20.32 -11.53
CA LYS A 30 -3.78 19.00 -11.48
C LYS A 30 -4.66 17.97 -10.75
N ALA A 31 -5.24 18.32 -9.61
CA ALA A 31 -6.12 17.42 -8.85
C ALA A 31 -7.36 17.02 -9.65
N LYS A 32 -8.02 17.96 -10.35
CA LYS A 32 -9.16 17.70 -11.23
C LYS A 32 -8.83 16.73 -12.37
N MET A 33 -7.58 16.68 -12.84
CA MET A 33 -7.12 15.71 -13.83
C MET A 33 -6.79 14.33 -13.23
N ILE A 34 -6.37 14.28 -11.97
CA ILE A 34 -5.93 13.05 -11.27
C ILE A 34 -7.12 12.28 -10.71
N ILE A 35 -8.04 12.94 -10.01
CA ILE A 35 -9.15 12.31 -9.29
C ILE A 35 -10.00 11.39 -10.19
N PRO A 36 -10.40 11.79 -11.42
CA PRO A 36 -11.15 10.91 -12.33
C PRO A 36 -10.39 9.62 -12.68
N LYS A 37 -9.05 9.65 -12.72
CA LYS A 37 -8.24 8.46 -12.97
C LYS A 37 -8.35 7.47 -11.82
N ILE A 38 -8.36 7.93 -10.58
CA ILE A 38 -8.56 7.10 -9.37
C ILE A 38 -9.91 6.39 -9.44
N PHE A 39 -11.00 7.13 -9.68
CA PHE A 39 -12.33 6.53 -9.75
C PHE A 39 -12.45 5.54 -10.93
N LYS A 40 -11.83 5.85 -12.07
CA LYS A 40 -11.81 4.96 -13.24
C LYS A 40 -11.02 3.67 -12.95
N SER A 41 -9.87 3.75 -12.27
CA SER A 41 -9.07 2.57 -11.89
C SER A 41 -9.79 1.71 -10.85
N VAL A 42 -10.43 2.31 -9.85
CA VAL A 42 -11.27 1.61 -8.86
C VAL A 42 -12.42 0.86 -9.56
N LYS A 43 -13.20 1.55 -10.40
CA LYS A 43 -14.32 0.95 -11.13
C LYS A 43 -13.87 -0.22 -12.01
N LYS A 44 -12.70 -0.11 -12.64
CA LYS A 44 -12.10 -1.21 -13.41
C LYS A 44 -11.79 -2.40 -12.50
N SER A 45 -11.10 -2.19 -11.38
CA SER A 45 -10.76 -3.27 -10.43
C SER A 45 -12.01 -3.99 -9.93
N SER A 46 -13.06 -3.27 -9.53
CA SER A 46 -14.34 -3.86 -9.12
C SER A 46 -15.02 -4.67 -10.22
N ARG A 47 -15.05 -4.12 -11.46
CA ARG A 47 -15.66 -4.82 -12.60
C ARG A 47 -14.90 -6.10 -12.93
N ASP A 48 -13.58 -6.03 -12.95
CA ASP A 48 -12.73 -7.16 -13.31
C ASP A 48 -12.79 -8.24 -12.23
N TYR A 49 -12.84 -7.86 -10.94
CA TYR A 49 -13.14 -8.79 -9.84
C TYR A 49 -14.47 -9.53 -10.05
N LYS A 50 -15.57 -8.80 -10.33
CA LYS A 50 -16.88 -9.42 -10.60
C LYS A 50 -16.82 -10.40 -11.77
N ASN A 51 -16.03 -10.11 -12.80
CA ASN A 51 -15.85 -11.01 -13.93
C ASN A 51 -15.02 -12.23 -13.57
N GLU A 52 -13.93 -12.08 -12.81
CA GLU A 52 -13.10 -13.18 -12.34
C GLU A 52 -13.90 -14.15 -11.46
N MET A 53 -14.76 -13.62 -10.58
CA MET A 53 -15.59 -14.44 -9.68
C MET A 53 -16.72 -15.22 -10.38
N LYS A 54 -17.01 -14.95 -11.66
CA LYS A 54 -17.93 -15.80 -12.44
C LYS A 54 -17.33 -17.17 -12.76
N THR A 55 -15.99 -17.25 -12.82
CA THR A 55 -15.24 -18.47 -13.15
C THR A 55 -14.01 -18.57 -12.24
N PRO A 56 -14.21 -18.87 -10.95
CA PRO A 56 -13.09 -19.06 -10.03
C PRO A 56 -12.25 -20.27 -10.46
N PRO A 57 -10.92 -20.24 -10.26
CA PRO A 57 -10.04 -21.34 -10.63
C PRO A 57 -10.34 -22.60 -9.79
N GLY A 58 -10.15 -23.77 -10.40
CA GLY A 58 -10.33 -25.09 -9.79
C GLY A 58 -9.07 -25.69 -9.14
N ASP A 59 -7.88 -25.31 -9.62
CA ASP A 59 -6.57 -25.71 -9.08
C ASP A 59 -5.58 -24.54 -9.16
N LEU A 60 -4.45 -24.63 -8.46
CA LEU A 60 -3.32 -23.71 -8.64
C LEU A 60 -2.67 -23.93 -10.01
N LYS A 61 -2.53 -22.86 -10.78
CA LYS A 61 -1.82 -22.92 -12.07
C LYS A 61 -0.30 -22.87 -11.87
N HIS A 62 0.41 -23.80 -12.50
CA HIS A 62 1.86 -23.80 -12.50
C HIS A 62 2.45 -22.53 -13.13
N ALA A 63 3.42 -21.90 -12.46
CA ALA A 63 4.12 -20.71 -12.90
C ALA A 63 5.63 -20.98 -13.03
N THR A 64 6.19 -20.73 -14.21
CA THR A 64 7.62 -20.93 -14.47
C THR A 64 8.45 -19.73 -14.02
N LYS A 65 9.77 -19.88 -14.00
CA LYS A 65 10.69 -18.78 -13.69
C LYS A 65 10.55 -17.64 -14.71
N GLU A 66 10.44 -17.99 -15.99
CA GLU A 66 10.30 -17.04 -17.10
C GLU A 66 9.01 -16.22 -16.96
N PHE A 67 7.92 -16.86 -16.54
CA PHE A 67 6.67 -16.14 -16.24
C PHE A 67 6.91 -15.05 -15.19
N TRP A 68 7.58 -15.38 -14.08
CA TRP A 68 7.84 -14.40 -13.01
C TRP A 68 8.81 -13.29 -13.45
N GLU A 69 9.83 -13.61 -14.23
CA GLU A 69 10.74 -12.63 -14.83
C GLU A 69 9.97 -11.63 -15.71
N GLU A 70 9.08 -12.10 -16.58
CA GLU A 70 8.22 -11.24 -17.40
C GLU A 70 7.29 -10.35 -16.54
N ILE A 71 6.72 -10.87 -15.45
CA ILE A 71 5.89 -10.08 -14.53
C ILE A 71 6.71 -8.96 -13.88
N ILE A 72 7.93 -9.25 -13.42
CA ILE A 72 8.82 -8.27 -12.79
C ILE A 72 9.24 -7.20 -13.79
N GLU A 73 9.63 -7.57 -15.00
CA GLU A 73 9.95 -6.63 -16.07
C GLU A 73 8.76 -5.77 -16.44
N LYS A 74 7.57 -6.38 -16.54
CA LYS A 74 6.34 -5.64 -16.82
C LYS A 74 6.02 -4.64 -15.72
N ALA A 75 6.12 -5.04 -14.45
CA ALA A 75 5.91 -4.16 -13.30
C ALA A 75 6.84 -2.95 -13.35
N LYS A 76 8.13 -3.18 -13.60
CA LYS A 76 9.13 -2.10 -13.75
C LYS A 76 8.77 -1.15 -14.91
N SER A 77 8.35 -1.68 -16.05
CA SER A 77 7.91 -0.85 -17.20
C SER A 77 6.66 -0.01 -16.92
N LEU A 78 5.90 -0.34 -15.87
CA LEU A 78 4.70 0.36 -15.43
C LEU A 78 4.99 1.37 -14.30
N GLY A 79 6.25 1.55 -13.91
CA GLY A 79 6.66 2.47 -12.84
C GLY A 79 6.50 1.90 -11.43
N ILE A 80 6.38 0.57 -11.29
CA ILE A 80 6.36 -0.08 -9.97
C ILE A 80 7.80 -0.25 -9.48
N ASP A 81 8.10 0.30 -8.32
CA ASP A 81 9.45 0.34 -7.74
C ASP A 81 9.79 -0.85 -6.86
N LEU A 82 8.77 -1.44 -6.24
CA LEU A 82 8.89 -2.57 -5.33
C LEU A 82 7.93 -3.68 -5.76
N ILE A 83 8.44 -4.91 -5.79
CA ILE A 83 7.65 -6.10 -6.04
C ILE A 83 8.10 -7.20 -5.08
N GLY A 84 7.15 -7.83 -4.41
CA GLY A 84 7.40 -8.94 -3.50
C GLY A 84 6.29 -9.97 -3.57
N PHE A 85 6.61 -11.20 -3.20
CA PHE A 85 5.72 -12.35 -3.37
C PHE A 85 5.49 -13.02 -2.03
N ALA A 86 4.23 -13.30 -1.69
CA ALA A 86 3.91 -14.03 -0.47
C ALA A 86 2.57 -14.75 -0.56
N PRO A 87 2.40 -15.89 0.13
CA PRO A 87 1.08 -16.44 0.39
C PRO A 87 0.23 -15.44 1.18
N ILE A 88 -1.02 -15.26 0.77
CA ILE A 88 -1.97 -14.36 1.40
C ILE A 88 -2.35 -14.86 2.80
N ASP A 89 -2.47 -13.95 3.77
CA ASP A 89 -2.95 -14.27 5.12
C ASP A 89 -4.39 -13.84 5.32
N GLU A 90 -5.27 -14.79 5.63
CA GLU A 90 -6.70 -14.53 5.90
C GLU A 90 -6.93 -13.65 7.12
N ASN A 91 -5.99 -13.63 8.08
CA ASN A 91 -6.07 -12.75 9.25
C ASN A 91 -5.80 -11.28 8.90
N LEU A 92 -5.24 -11.02 7.71
CA LEU A 92 -4.94 -9.68 7.22
C LEU A 92 -6.01 -9.15 6.26
N ILE A 93 -6.96 -9.99 5.82
CA ILE A 93 -8.04 -9.61 4.92
C ILE A 93 -9.14 -8.90 5.72
N PHE A 94 -9.57 -7.74 5.26
CA PHE A 94 -10.67 -6.99 5.90
C PHE A 94 -12.03 -7.67 5.66
N GLU A 95 -12.92 -7.62 6.65
CA GLU A 95 -14.29 -8.14 6.53
C GLU A 95 -15.05 -7.50 5.36
N ASN A 96 -14.76 -6.22 5.11
CA ASN A 96 -15.37 -5.44 4.06
C ASN A 96 -14.28 -4.70 3.27
N ASP A 97 -14.26 -4.90 1.95
CA ASP A 97 -13.60 -4.00 1.02
C ASP A 97 -14.61 -2.96 0.54
N TYR A 98 -14.48 -1.77 1.10
CA TYR A 98 -15.43 -0.70 0.90
C TYR A 98 -15.21 0.08 -0.41
N VAL A 99 -14.12 -0.20 -1.13
CA VAL A 99 -13.81 0.47 -2.40
C VAL A 99 -14.04 -0.49 -3.57
N GLY A 100 -13.44 -1.67 -3.51
CA GLY A 100 -13.48 -2.64 -4.60
C GLY A 100 -14.68 -3.60 -4.54
N GLY A 101 -15.28 -3.80 -3.36
CA GLY A 101 -16.27 -4.85 -3.12
C GLY A 101 -15.67 -6.26 -3.19
N ILE A 102 -14.36 -6.40 -2.98
CA ILE A 102 -13.64 -7.67 -3.02
C ILE A 102 -13.87 -8.43 -1.71
N GLN A 103 -14.43 -9.64 -1.82
CA GLN A 103 -14.74 -10.52 -0.69
C GLN A 103 -13.78 -11.71 -0.60
N PHE A 104 -13.24 -12.13 -1.76
CA PHE A 104 -12.37 -13.29 -1.88
C PHE A 104 -11.08 -12.91 -2.59
N LEU A 105 -9.96 -13.45 -2.09
CA LEU A 105 -8.65 -13.35 -2.72
C LEU A 105 -8.13 -14.75 -3.05
N TYR A 106 -7.24 -14.85 -4.03
CA TYR A 106 -6.52 -16.10 -4.30
C TYR A 106 -5.50 -16.42 -3.19
N GLU A 107 -4.88 -17.60 -3.26
CA GLU A 107 -3.97 -18.07 -2.20
C GLU A 107 -2.67 -17.29 -2.09
N ASN A 108 -2.19 -16.77 -3.22
CA ASN A 108 -0.89 -16.12 -3.38
C ASN A 108 -1.07 -14.65 -3.80
N GLY A 109 -0.13 -13.81 -3.38
CA GLY A 109 -0.17 -12.36 -3.59
C GLY A 109 1.15 -11.80 -4.12
N ILE A 110 1.02 -10.82 -4.99
CA ILE A 110 2.10 -9.96 -5.47
C ILE A 110 1.90 -8.59 -4.83
N VAL A 111 2.77 -8.23 -3.89
CA VAL A 111 2.76 -6.92 -3.23
C VAL A 111 3.54 -5.95 -4.09
N LEU A 112 2.95 -4.79 -4.39
CA LEU A 112 3.53 -3.76 -5.25
C LEU A 112 3.74 -2.50 -4.44
N GLY A 113 4.79 -1.75 -4.74
CA GLY A 113 5.04 -0.43 -4.17
C GLY A 113 5.53 0.56 -5.21
N MET A 114 5.11 1.82 -5.06
CA MET A 114 5.54 2.95 -5.89
C MET A 114 5.97 4.09 -4.98
N GLU A 115 7.15 4.65 -5.26
CA GLU A 115 7.73 5.75 -4.49
C GLU A 115 6.89 7.01 -4.62
N MET A 116 6.70 7.70 -3.50
CA MET A 116 6.16 9.07 -3.51
C MET A 116 7.26 10.09 -3.80
N ASP A 117 6.91 11.20 -4.46
CA ASP A 117 7.83 12.29 -4.74
C ASP A 117 8.49 12.84 -3.47
N TYR A 118 9.82 12.95 -3.48
CA TYR A 118 10.62 13.32 -2.31
C TYR A 118 10.32 14.74 -1.82
N ASP A 119 10.27 15.69 -2.75
CA ASP A 119 10.15 17.11 -2.44
C ASP A 119 8.72 17.46 -2.05
N ALA A 120 7.74 16.84 -2.70
CA ALA A 120 6.34 16.94 -2.30
C ALA A 120 6.15 16.44 -0.86
N ILE A 121 6.71 15.28 -0.50
CA ILE A 121 6.61 14.76 0.87
C ILE A 121 7.38 15.62 1.87
N ASN A 122 8.48 16.27 1.47
CA ASN A 122 9.18 17.24 2.32
C ASN A 122 8.37 18.49 2.64
N SER A 123 7.32 18.77 1.86
CA SER A 123 6.41 19.88 2.13
C SER A 123 5.29 19.54 3.13
N ALA A 124 5.17 18.28 3.58
CA ALA A 124 4.11 17.84 4.46
C ALA A 124 3.94 18.74 5.71
N PRO A 125 2.71 19.15 6.07
CA PRO A 125 1.41 18.74 5.51
C PRO A 125 0.87 19.66 4.40
N ASN A 126 1.71 20.46 3.75
CA ASN A 126 1.27 21.44 2.75
C ASN A 126 0.69 20.77 1.48
N PRO A 127 -0.09 21.52 0.67
CA PRO A 127 -0.78 21.00 -0.51
C PRO A 127 0.01 20.10 -1.48
N PRO A 128 1.31 20.31 -1.77
CA PRO A 128 2.04 19.40 -2.65
C PRO A 128 2.10 17.96 -2.14
N ALA A 129 2.20 17.73 -0.82
CA ALA A 129 2.14 16.40 -0.22
C ALA A 129 0.76 15.73 -0.40
N GLY A 130 -0.31 16.54 -0.31
CA GLY A 130 -1.68 16.07 -0.55
C GLY A 130 -1.90 15.70 -2.02
N LEU A 131 -1.47 16.55 -2.95
CA LEU A 131 -1.53 16.25 -4.38
C LEU A 131 -0.74 14.99 -4.74
N GLU A 132 0.42 14.79 -4.11
CA GLU A 132 1.23 13.58 -4.29
C GLU A 132 0.51 12.32 -3.81
N SER A 133 -0.24 12.40 -2.70
CA SER A 133 -1.08 11.29 -2.25
C SER A 133 -2.14 10.92 -3.29
N LEU A 134 -2.82 11.92 -3.89
CA LEU A 134 -3.78 11.68 -4.99
C LEU A 134 -3.10 11.08 -6.21
N ARG A 135 -1.94 11.62 -6.63
CA ARG A 135 -1.18 11.15 -7.79
C ARG A 135 -0.86 9.67 -7.67
N ILE A 136 -0.31 9.25 -6.53
CA ILE A 136 0.06 7.85 -6.33
C ILE A 136 -1.15 6.93 -6.30
N TYR A 137 -2.27 7.32 -5.69
CA TYR A 137 -3.50 6.50 -5.78
C TYR A 137 -3.93 6.28 -7.23
N ALA A 138 -3.80 7.29 -8.09
CA ALA A 138 -4.14 7.18 -9.50
C ALA A 138 -3.13 6.31 -10.26
N GLU A 139 -1.84 6.61 -10.16
CA GLU A 139 -0.79 5.97 -10.96
C GLU A 139 -0.57 4.51 -10.56
N LEU A 140 -0.40 4.24 -9.26
CA LEU A 140 -0.25 2.87 -8.77
C LEU A 140 -1.53 2.06 -9.02
N GLY A 141 -2.70 2.67 -8.90
CA GLY A 141 -3.98 2.04 -9.23
C GLY A 141 -4.08 1.62 -10.70
N VAL A 142 -3.66 2.49 -11.62
CA VAL A 142 -3.60 2.19 -13.06
C VAL A 142 -2.55 1.11 -13.35
N ALA A 143 -1.34 1.23 -12.78
CA ALA A 143 -0.26 0.26 -12.95
C ALA A 143 -0.67 -1.13 -12.46
N THR A 144 -1.28 -1.23 -11.28
CA THR A 144 -1.78 -2.49 -10.69
C THR A 144 -2.79 -3.16 -11.62
N ASN A 145 -3.75 -2.40 -12.16
CA ASN A 145 -4.73 -2.92 -13.10
C ASN A 145 -4.09 -3.44 -14.39
N ARG A 146 -3.13 -2.69 -14.96
CA ARG A 146 -2.42 -3.06 -16.19
C ARG A 146 -1.55 -4.31 -16.00
N LEU A 147 -0.90 -4.44 -14.85
CA LEU A 147 -0.13 -5.63 -14.52
C LEU A 147 -1.05 -6.86 -14.34
N ALA A 148 -2.20 -6.69 -13.70
CA ALA A 148 -3.19 -7.75 -13.58
C ALA A 148 -3.77 -8.17 -14.96
N ASP A 149 -4.00 -7.21 -15.88
CA ASP A 149 -4.39 -7.51 -17.26
C ASP A 149 -3.30 -8.34 -17.97
N PHE A 150 -2.03 -7.99 -17.78
CA PHE A 150 -0.90 -8.71 -18.36
C PHE A 150 -0.81 -10.15 -17.83
N ILE A 151 -0.94 -10.34 -16.51
CA ILE A 151 -1.00 -11.68 -15.88
C ILE A 151 -2.13 -12.52 -16.48
N ARG A 152 -3.33 -11.94 -16.62
CA ARG A 152 -4.48 -12.62 -17.27
C ARG A 152 -4.21 -12.95 -18.73
N SER A 153 -3.51 -12.08 -19.48
CA SER A 153 -3.14 -12.36 -20.87
C SER A 153 -2.15 -13.53 -21.01
N LYS A 154 -1.37 -13.82 -19.96
CA LYS A 154 -0.51 -15.01 -19.85
C LYS A 154 -1.27 -16.26 -19.34
N GLY A 155 -2.59 -16.13 -19.18
CA GLY A 155 -3.50 -17.21 -18.80
C GLY A 155 -3.55 -17.51 -17.30
N HIS A 156 -3.05 -16.63 -16.43
CA HIS A 156 -3.18 -16.78 -14.98
C HIS A 156 -4.34 -15.92 -14.45
N LYS A 157 -5.12 -16.46 -13.51
CA LYS A 157 -6.20 -15.71 -12.85
C LYS A 157 -5.62 -14.70 -11.86
N ALA A 158 -6.14 -13.48 -11.86
CA ALA A 158 -5.60 -12.39 -11.05
C ALA A 158 -6.65 -11.35 -10.68
N ILE A 159 -6.64 -10.93 -9.42
CA ILE A 159 -7.49 -9.87 -8.85
C ILE A 159 -6.60 -8.68 -8.49
N ALA A 160 -6.85 -7.54 -9.12
CA ALA A 160 -6.17 -6.29 -8.79
C ALA A 160 -6.79 -5.69 -7.52
N CYS A 161 -5.97 -5.45 -6.50
CA CYS A 161 -6.35 -4.80 -5.25
C CYS A 161 -5.80 -3.37 -5.25
N HIS A 162 -6.69 -2.39 -5.34
CA HIS A 162 -6.35 -0.98 -5.53
C HIS A 162 -5.65 -0.38 -4.28
N PRO A 163 -4.65 0.53 -4.44
CA PRO A 163 -3.95 1.12 -3.29
C PRO A 163 -4.88 1.90 -2.34
N LEU A 164 -6.00 2.40 -2.85
CA LEU A 164 -7.03 3.05 -2.05
C LEU A 164 -8.04 2.03 -1.51
N GLY A 165 -8.08 1.87 -0.19
CA GLY A 165 -9.12 1.17 0.56
C GLY A 165 -9.25 -0.34 0.28
N GLY A 166 -8.23 -0.97 -0.30
CA GLY A 166 -8.30 -2.36 -0.75
C GLY A 166 -8.51 -3.42 0.34
N PRO A 167 -8.74 -4.68 -0.05
CA PRO A 167 -9.31 -5.75 0.79
C PRO A 167 -8.39 -6.33 1.87
N ILE A 168 -7.15 -5.88 1.98
CA ILE A 168 -6.15 -6.53 2.84
C ILE A 168 -5.14 -5.51 3.39
N LEU A 169 -4.61 -5.78 4.58
CA LEU A 169 -3.61 -4.92 5.23
C LEU A 169 -2.25 -4.98 4.50
N TYR A 170 -2.07 -4.08 3.53
CA TYR A 170 -0.89 -4.07 2.66
C TYR A 170 0.46 -3.99 3.38
N PRO A 171 0.67 -3.16 4.42
CA PRO A 171 1.96 -3.13 5.11
C PRO A 171 2.35 -4.49 5.69
N ALA A 172 1.40 -5.24 6.26
CA ALA A 172 1.67 -6.56 6.82
C ALA A 172 1.94 -7.61 5.73
N MET A 173 1.23 -7.54 4.60
CA MET A 173 1.56 -8.37 3.43
C MET A 173 2.95 -8.05 2.85
N ALA A 174 3.35 -6.78 2.85
CA ALA A 174 4.68 -6.38 2.39
C ALA A 174 5.80 -6.89 3.31
N VAL A 175 5.56 -6.98 4.63
CA VAL A 175 6.48 -7.66 5.57
C VAL A 175 6.59 -9.15 5.23
N LYS A 176 5.47 -9.83 4.97
CA LYS A 176 5.48 -11.24 4.54
C LYS A 176 6.25 -11.46 3.24
N ALA A 177 6.18 -10.49 2.33
CA ALA A 177 6.92 -10.47 1.06
C ALA A 177 8.36 -9.96 1.19
N LYS A 178 8.87 -9.80 2.42
CA LYS A 178 10.23 -9.30 2.74
C LYS A 178 10.59 -7.97 2.07
N LEU A 179 9.63 -7.06 1.92
CA LEU A 179 9.87 -5.73 1.33
C LEU A 179 10.32 -4.69 2.37
N GLY A 180 10.05 -4.93 3.65
CA GLY A 180 10.30 -3.95 4.70
C GLY A 180 9.80 -4.41 6.06
N LYS A 181 9.81 -3.49 7.02
CA LYS A 181 9.33 -3.68 8.39
C LYS A 181 8.39 -2.54 8.78
N ILE A 182 7.35 -2.83 9.56
CA ILE A 182 6.40 -1.79 10.00
C ILE A 182 7.04 -0.96 11.10
N GLY A 183 7.07 0.37 10.92
CA GLY A 183 7.55 1.32 11.94
C GLY A 183 6.46 1.69 12.95
N LYS A 184 6.81 2.47 13.98
CA LYS A 184 5.84 2.95 15.00
C LYS A 184 4.65 3.70 14.40
N GLN A 185 4.84 4.35 13.25
CA GLN A 185 3.79 5.04 12.50
C GLN A 185 2.83 4.13 11.71
N GLY A 186 2.93 2.80 11.86
CA GLY A 186 2.04 1.84 11.19
C GLY A 186 2.28 1.66 9.69
N LEU A 187 3.25 2.39 9.11
CA LEU A 187 3.62 2.28 7.70
C LEU A 187 4.80 1.32 7.52
N LEU A 188 4.85 0.67 6.36
CA LEU A 188 6.02 -0.09 5.92
C LEU A 188 7.22 0.85 5.77
N ILE A 189 8.37 0.47 6.31
CA ILE A 189 9.66 1.12 6.07
C ILE A 189 10.51 0.16 5.26
N THR A 190 10.96 0.63 4.09
CA THR A 190 11.76 -0.12 3.12
C THR A 190 13.21 0.36 3.16
N LYS A 191 14.15 -0.48 2.69
CA LYS A 191 15.57 -0.07 2.57
C LYS A 191 15.77 1.10 1.61
N LYS A 192 14.97 1.16 0.54
CA LYS A 192 15.15 2.08 -0.58
C LYS A 192 14.56 3.47 -0.31
N PHE A 193 13.37 3.53 0.27
CA PHE A 193 12.59 4.78 0.37
C PHE A 193 12.16 5.12 1.81
N GLY A 194 12.52 4.29 2.78
CA GLY A 194 11.94 4.39 4.11
C GLY A 194 10.42 4.19 4.03
N PRO A 195 9.60 5.08 4.63
CA PRO A 195 8.15 5.03 4.51
C PRO A 195 7.56 5.71 3.27
N ARG A 196 8.38 6.27 2.38
CA ARG A 196 7.97 7.08 1.22
C ARG A 196 7.48 6.23 0.04
N GLN A 197 6.48 5.39 0.27
CA GLN A 197 5.80 4.66 -0.78
C GLN A 197 4.33 4.41 -0.43
N ARG A 198 3.50 4.17 -1.44
CA ARG A 198 2.22 3.49 -1.26
C ARG A 198 2.29 2.07 -1.78
N LEU A 199 1.38 1.25 -1.29
CA LEU A 199 1.30 -0.17 -1.60
C LEU A 199 -0.01 -0.48 -2.30
N SER A 200 0.05 -1.47 -3.18
CA SER A 200 -1.11 -2.17 -3.72
C SER A 200 -0.79 -3.66 -3.78
N MET A 201 -1.73 -4.47 -4.25
CA MET A 201 -1.50 -5.91 -4.37
C MET A 201 -2.23 -6.49 -5.56
N ILE A 202 -1.75 -7.62 -6.06
CA ILE A 202 -2.50 -8.50 -6.95
C ILE A 202 -2.60 -9.86 -6.27
N ALA A 203 -3.81 -10.34 -6.01
CA ALA A 203 -4.00 -11.74 -5.67
C ALA A 203 -3.97 -12.58 -6.95
N ILE A 204 -3.24 -13.68 -6.96
CA ILE A 204 -2.98 -14.51 -8.15
C ILE A 204 -3.15 -16.00 -7.83
N ASN A 205 -3.71 -16.74 -8.79
CA ASN A 205 -3.69 -18.20 -8.79
C ASN A 205 -2.46 -18.66 -9.61
N ALA A 206 -1.33 -18.76 -8.94
CA ALA A 206 -0.06 -19.15 -9.53
C ALA A 206 0.85 -19.78 -8.47
N ASP A 207 1.53 -20.87 -8.80
CA ASP A 207 2.46 -21.57 -7.91
C ASP A 207 3.56 -22.32 -8.71
N PRO A 208 4.81 -22.45 -8.23
CA PRO A 208 5.38 -21.86 -7.01
C PRO A 208 5.54 -20.34 -7.12
N LEU A 209 5.48 -19.66 -5.97
CA LEU A 209 5.92 -18.27 -5.86
C LEU A 209 7.45 -18.18 -5.95
N PRO A 210 8.01 -17.06 -6.46
CA PRO A 210 9.45 -16.80 -6.40
C PRO A 210 9.95 -16.80 -4.97
N GLU A 211 11.18 -17.26 -4.76
CA GLU A 211 11.85 -17.15 -3.47
C GLU A 211 12.15 -15.68 -3.13
N ASN A 212 11.87 -15.30 -1.88
CA ASN A 212 12.20 -13.97 -1.38
C ASN A 212 13.69 -13.91 -0.98
N THR A 213 14.53 -13.41 -1.89
CA THR A 213 15.98 -13.25 -1.70
C THR A 213 16.38 -11.92 -1.07
N ASN A 214 15.42 -11.04 -0.76
CA ASN A 214 15.67 -9.78 -0.09
C ASN A 214 16.22 -10.01 1.33
N GLU A 215 17.29 -9.30 1.67
CA GLU A 215 17.77 -9.20 3.04
C GLU A 215 16.73 -8.51 3.94
N ASP A 216 16.57 -9.02 5.16
CA ASP A 216 15.63 -8.49 6.14
C ASP A 216 15.92 -7.01 6.49
N VAL A 217 14.85 -6.28 6.82
CA VAL A 217 14.90 -4.86 7.17
C VAL A 217 14.76 -4.71 8.67
N GLU A 218 15.87 -4.44 9.34
CA GLU A 218 15.89 -4.29 10.80
C GLU A 218 15.88 -2.82 11.23
N ILE A 219 14.80 -2.42 11.92
CA ILE A 219 14.55 -1.04 12.38
C ILE A 219 14.02 -0.95 13.81
N SER A 220 13.73 -2.08 14.46
CA SER A 220 12.99 -2.11 15.74
C SER A 220 13.70 -1.30 16.82
N GLU A 221 14.97 -1.60 17.08
CA GLU A 221 15.76 -0.91 18.12
C GLU A 221 15.87 0.61 17.86
N TYR A 222 16.02 0.99 16.59
CA TYR A 222 16.04 2.39 16.19
C TYR A 222 14.70 3.07 16.45
N CYS A 223 13.60 2.43 16.03
CA CYS A 223 12.26 2.96 16.23
C CYS A 223 11.90 3.10 17.71
N GLU A 224 12.35 2.20 18.59
CA GLU A 224 12.14 2.30 20.04
C GLU A 224 12.75 3.57 20.65
N LYS A 225 13.89 4.03 20.12
CA LYS A 225 14.57 5.24 20.62
C LYS A 225 14.08 6.52 19.93
N CYS A 226 13.80 6.46 18.63
CA CYS A 226 13.62 7.64 17.79
C CYS A 226 12.36 8.45 18.10
N ARG A 227 11.18 7.80 18.17
CA ARG A 227 9.86 8.40 18.47
C ARG A 227 9.46 9.68 17.71
N ARG A 228 10.18 10.09 16.65
CA ARG A 228 9.89 11.34 15.91
C ARG A 228 8.48 11.39 15.33
N CYS A 229 8.01 10.31 14.70
CA CYS A 229 6.66 10.28 14.15
C CYS A 229 5.58 10.51 15.22
N ILE A 230 5.82 10.08 16.46
CA ILE A 230 4.94 10.32 17.60
C ILE A 230 4.97 11.80 17.98
N HIS A 231 6.15 12.37 18.18
CA HIS A 231 6.32 13.76 18.60
C HIS A 231 5.86 14.81 17.59
N PHE A 232 5.97 14.51 16.29
CA PHE A 232 5.61 15.45 15.22
C PHE A 232 4.20 15.23 14.67
N CYS A 233 3.45 14.23 15.13
CA CYS A 233 2.08 14.01 14.67
C CYS A 233 1.19 15.20 15.07
N PRO A 234 0.62 15.98 14.12
CA PRO A 234 -0.11 17.21 14.46
C PRO A 234 -1.33 17.00 15.36
N VAL A 235 -1.91 15.80 15.31
CA VAL A 235 -3.13 15.41 16.02
C VAL A 235 -2.90 14.32 17.07
N ASN A 236 -1.63 14.02 17.40
CA ASN A 236 -1.27 13.00 18.40
C ASN A 236 -1.97 11.64 18.17
N ALA A 237 -2.08 11.24 16.90
CA ALA A 237 -2.73 10.00 16.50
C ALA A 237 -1.83 8.76 16.62
N ILE A 238 -0.54 8.92 16.89
CA ILE A 238 0.43 7.81 16.98
C ILE A 238 0.79 7.60 18.45
N HIS A 239 0.38 6.45 19.00
CA HIS A 239 0.69 6.04 20.36
C HIS A 239 2.07 5.37 20.45
N ASP A 240 2.76 5.55 21.58
CA ASP A 240 4.02 4.82 21.83
C ASP A 240 3.72 3.34 22.13
N GLU A 241 2.76 3.11 23.02
CA GLU A 241 2.25 1.78 23.34
C GLU A 241 1.30 1.26 22.25
N PRO A 242 1.41 -0.02 21.88
CA PRO A 242 0.53 -0.64 20.90
C PRO A 242 -0.91 -0.77 21.42
N ILE A 243 -1.86 -0.49 20.54
CA ILE A 243 -3.26 -0.87 20.65
C ILE A 243 -3.40 -2.29 20.08
N VAL A 244 -3.88 -3.22 20.90
CA VAL A 244 -4.20 -4.59 20.48
C VAL A 244 -5.69 -4.67 20.20
N ASN A 245 -6.05 -4.90 18.94
CA ASN A 245 -7.44 -5.08 18.54
C ASN A 245 -7.95 -6.47 18.97
N HIS A 246 -9.28 -6.62 19.08
CA HIS A 246 -9.92 -7.89 19.49
C HIS A 246 -9.55 -9.12 18.64
N ASN A 247 -9.14 -8.90 17.38
CA ASN A 247 -8.70 -9.96 16.45
C ASN A 247 -7.18 -10.22 16.49
N GLY A 248 -6.46 -9.64 17.45
CA GLY A 248 -5.01 -9.80 17.63
C GLY A 248 -4.15 -8.90 16.74
N THR A 249 -4.74 -8.11 15.84
CA THR A 249 -3.96 -7.11 15.08
C THR A 249 -3.47 -6.00 16.00
N ILE A 250 -2.24 -5.55 15.74
CA ILE A 250 -1.58 -4.52 16.53
C ILE A 250 -1.46 -3.26 15.69
N THR A 251 -1.97 -2.15 16.21
CA THR A 251 -1.77 -0.81 15.63
C THR A 251 -1.24 0.13 16.69
N ARG A 252 -0.67 1.24 16.28
CA ARG A 252 -0.37 2.39 17.15
C ARG A 252 -1.17 3.62 16.75
N ILE A 253 -1.99 3.49 15.72
CA ILE A 253 -2.64 4.62 15.07
C ILE A 253 -4.09 4.69 15.52
N ASP A 254 -4.42 5.78 16.20
CA ASP A 254 -5.79 6.26 16.32
C ASP A 254 -6.24 6.74 14.93
N SER A 255 -6.99 5.88 14.25
CA SER A 255 -7.40 6.12 12.86
C SER A 255 -8.40 7.27 12.74
N ASP A 256 -9.17 7.58 13.79
CA ASP A 256 -10.14 8.67 13.76
C ASP A 256 -9.43 10.02 13.68
N LYS A 257 -8.52 10.26 14.61
CA LYS A 257 -7.71 11.48 14.61
C LYS A 257 -6.86 11.60 13.34
N CYS A 258 -6.25 10.50 12.92
CA CYS A 258 -5.40 10.49 11.73
C CYS A 258 -6.20 10.83 10.47
N PHE A 259 -7.37 10.19 10.27
CA PHE A 259 -8.15 10.37 9.05
C PHE A 259 -8.81 11.74 8.97
N GLU A 260 -9.32 12.28 10.09
CA GLU A 260 -9.88 13.64 10.12
C GLU A 260 -8.88 14.67 9.58
N TYR A 261 -7.65 14.67 10.13
CA TYR A 261 -6.59 15.56 9.66
C TYR A 261 -6.06 15.19 8.25
N PHE A 262 -6.14 13.92 7.87
CA PHE A 262 -5.77 13.47 6.52
C PHE A 262 -6.73 14.04 5.46
N TYR A 263 -8.03 14.12 5.75
CA TYR A 263 -9.02 14.73 4.87
C TYR A 263 -8.80 16.24 4.72
N GLU A 264 -8.58 16.94 5.84
CA GLU A 264 -8.33 18.39 5.86
C GLU A 264 -7.11 18.78 5.02
N THR A 265 -6.08 17.94 4.98
CA THR A 265 -4.82 18.23 4.27
C THR A 265 -4.72 17.54 2.92
N THR A 266 -5.74 16.76 2.54
CA THR A 266 -5.74 15.89 1.37
C THR A 266 -4.51 14.95 1.30
N GLY A 267 -3.88 14.65 2.44
CA GLY A 267 -2.72 13.76 2.53
C GLY A 267 -1.58 14.22 3.44
N CYS A 268 -1.86 14.45 4.73
CA CYS A 268 -0.95 14.98 5.77
C CYS A 268 0.52 14.53 5.63
N SER A 269 0.81 13.23 5.72
CA SER A 269 2.16 12.67 5.49
C SER A 269 3.31 13.15 6.39
N VAL A 270 3.05 13.91 7.46
CA VAL A 270 4.09 14.42 8.39
C VAL A 270 4.91 13.29 9.03
N CYS A 271 4.28 12.16 9.35
CA CYS A 271 5.01 11.01 9.89
C CYS A 271 6.04 10.44 8.90
N ILE A 272 5.75 10.49 7.60
CA ILE A 272 6.66 10.10 6.52
C ILE A 272 7.81 11.10 6.44
N GLU A 273 7.49 12.39 6.39
CA GLU A 273 8.45 13.49 6.28
C GLU A 273 9.48 13.47 7.42
N THR A 274 9.03 13.36 8.67
CA THR A 274 9.93 13.44 9.83
C THR A 274 10.73 12.15 10.05
N CYS A 275 10.40 11.07 9.34
CA CYS A 275 11.03 9.77 9.51
C CYS A 275 12.51 9.84 9.06
N PRO A 276 13.48 9.48 9.92
CA PRO A 276 14.89 9.48 9.51
C PRO A 276 15.17 8.55 8.32
N PHE A 277 14.41 7.45 8.18
CA PHE A 277 14.54 6.54 7.03
C PHE A 277 14.08 7.18 5.71
N HIS A 278 13.24 8.21 5.74
CA HIS A 278 12.89 9.03 4.57
C HIS A 278 14.01 10.03 4.25
N LYS A 279 14.54 10.74 5.26
CA LYS A 279 15.52 11.84 5.09
C LYS A 279 16.95 11.39 4.81
N ILE A 280 17.41 10.39 5.57
CA ILE A 280 18.83 9.97 5.61
C ILE A 280 19.01 8.61 4.91
N GLY A 281 17.96 7.80 4.87
CA GLY A 281 17.96 6.49 4.25
C GLY A 281 18.48 5.38 5.16
N TYR A 282 18.08 4.14 4.86
CA TYR A 282 18.33 2.97 5.71
C TYR A 282 19.81 2.69 5.95
N LYS A 283 20.64 2.71 4.89
CA LYS A 283 22.07 2.35 5.00
C LYS A 283 22.81 3.26 5.97
N VAL A 284 22.56 4.56 5.91
CA VAL A 284 23.25 5.53 6.77
C VAL A 284 22.86 5.32 8.24
N LEU A 285 21.57 5.08 8.51
CA LEU A 285 21.09 4.85 9.86
C LEU A 285 21.58 3.52 10.44
N TYR A 286 21.51 2.44 9.66
CA TYR A 286 21.88 1.11 10.11
C TYR A 286 23.39 0.98 10.36
N TYR A 287 24.23 1.45 9.43
CA TYR A 287 25.69 1.27 9.54
C TYR A 287 26.39 2.29 10.44
N ARG A 288 25.77 3.43 10.76
CA ARG A 288 26.37 4.42 11.66
C ARG A 288 26.00 4.23 13.14
N GLN A 289 25.06 3.33 13.47
CA GLN A 289 24.53 3.13 14.83
C GLN A 289 24.14 4.45 15.54
N ILE A 290 23.65 5.43 14.79
CA ILE A 290 23.16 6.73 15.32
C ILE A 290 21.78 6.53 15.94
#